data_AF-A0A8T3DWK3-F1
#
_entry.id   AF-A0A8T3DWK3-F1
#
_cell.length_a   1.000
_cell.length_b   1.000
_cell.length_c   1.000
_cell.angle_alpha   90.00
_cell.angle_beta   90.00
_cell.angle_gamma   90.00
#
_symmetry.space_group_name_H-M   'P 1'
#
loop_
_entity.id
_entity.type
_entity.pdbx_description
1 polymer ?
#
loop_
_entity_poly.entity_id
_entity_poly.type
_entity_poly.pdbx_seq_one_letter_code
_entity_poly.pdbx_strand_id
1 'polypeptide(L)'
;MRTAVVLLVLLGCCQTGAQLQNEEREINQSTTQPDIWAELTELRDMVVEQRVELAVTKNELGARLQTSESQVAELQKENEAQTLELKLMEARLQTSESQVAELQRENEALRDMVMEQRVELAVTKSELGSTKTELAAAKTELGSVEARLQTSEGQVAELQRENEAQAVDLSAMENRLNSTELQLQEHKTVMEELKSTVEELKRHIAERPKVAFSAALTNAGNVGPVNTDTTLVYTKVFTNIGNHYNPATGIFTAPVRGVYYFRFNSYGSGSSIFIGSALYKNGQRIVSGLDHQTSIDKEDSSSSAAVLQLEERDQVYMLLLSGFIVYDDFHNRSTFSGFLLFPM
;
A
#
# COMPACT_ATOMS: atom_id res chain seq x y z
N MET A 1 -87.21 -55.19 -57.16
CA MET A 1 -88.39 -54.29 -57.27
C MET A 1 -88.12 -53.36 -58.44
N ARG A 2 -88.81 -53.58 -59.56
CA ARG A 2 -89.93 -52.74 -60.06
C ARG A 2 -89.41 -51.41 -60.62
N THR A 3 -89.65 -50.97 -61.84
CA THR A 3 -90.57 -51.37 -62.94
C THR A 3 -90.21 -50.44 -64.11
N ALA A 4 -90.06 -50.96 -65.33
CA ALA A 4 -91.01 -50.79 -66.45
C ALA A 4 -91.10 -49.38 -67.06
N VAL A 5 -90.98 -49.29 -68.39
CA VAL A 5 -92.00 -48.79 -69.36
C VAL A 5 -91.31 -48.70 -70.74
N VAL A 6 -91.62 -49.62 -71.65
CA VAL A 6 -92.56 -49.48 -72.80
C VAL A 6 -92.02 -48.60 -73.95
N LEU A 7 -91.82 -49.22 -75.12
CA LEU A 7 -92.48 -48.95 -76.43
C LEU A 7 -91.59 -49.62 -77.52
N LEU A 8 -92.07 -50.70 -78.16
CA LEU A 8 -92.83 -50.71 -79.43
C LEU A 8 -91.99 -50.17 -80.61
N VAL A 9 -91.96 -50.72 -81.82
CA VAL A 9 -92.34 -52.01 -82.42
C VAL A 9 -91.99 -51.84 -83.91
N LEU A 10 -91.58 -52.92 -84.55
CA LEU A 10 -91.75 -53.24 -85.97
C LEU A 10 -90.90 -52.58 -87.10
N LEU A 11 -90.46 -53.53 -87.94
CA LEU A 11 -90.48 -53.54 -89.41
C LEU A 11 -89.31 -52.89 -90.17
N GLY A 12 -88.52 -53.78 -90.79
CA GLY A 12 -88.51 -53.85 -92.26
C GLY A 12 -87.41 -53.08 -92.98
N CYS A 13 -86.18 -53.60 -92.93
CA CYS A 13 -85.26 -53.55 -94.06
C CYS A 13 -85.74 -54.58 -95.11
N CYS A 14 -85.70 -54.39 -96.43
CA CYS A 14 -85.01 -53.45 -97.29
C CYS A 14 -85.80 -53.36 -98.62
N GLN A 15 -86.18 -52.17 -99.06
CA GLN A 15 -85.54 -51.37 -100.12
C GLN A 15 -85.95 -51.74 -101.57
N THR A 16 -86.78 -50.84 -102.14
CA THR A 16 -86.66 -50.15 -103.45
C THR A 16 -86.57 -50.99 -104.73
N GLY A 17 -87.33 -50.72 -105.79
CA GLY A 17 -88.29 -49.67 -106.07
C GLY A 17 -88.73 -49.70 -107.55
N ALA A 18 -89.75 -48.86 -107.83
CA ALA A 18 -90.17 -48.31 -109.13
C ALA A 18 -90.62 -49.31 -110.23
N GLN A 19 -91.94 -49.36 -110.49
CA GLN A 19 -92.64 -48.67 -111.61
C GLN A 19 -92.36 -49.36 -112.96
N LEU A 20 -93.35 -49.80 -113.73
CA LEU A 20 -94.39 -48.99 -114.41
C LEU A 20 -95.53 -49.96 -114.81
N GLN A 21 -96.79 -49.70 -114.42
CA GLN A 21 -97.81 -49.06 -115.27
C GLN A 21 -97.95 -49.68 -116.67
N ASN A 22 -99.06 -50.39 -116.93
CA ASN A 22 -100.16 -49.80 -117.67
C ASN A 22 -101.34 -50.75 -117.84
N GLU A 23 -102.53 -50.18 -117.60
CA GLU A 23 -103.82 -50.65 -118.07
C GLU A 23 -103.93 -50.59 -119.60
N GLU A 24 -104.79 -51.48 -120.07
CA GLU A 24 -105.16 -51.83 -121.42
C GLU A 24 -105.81 -50.67 -122.22
N ARG A 25 -105.65 -50.74 -123.55
CA ARG A 25 -106.68 -50.27 -124.49
C ARG A 25 -107.08 -51.43 -125.38
N GLU A 26 -108.38 -51.69 -125.38
CA GLU A 26 -109.12 -52.48 -126.36
C GLU A 26 -108.83 -52.04 -127.81
N ILE A 27 -108.88 -52.98 -128.76
CA ILE A 27 -109.91 -53.05 -129.81
C ILE A 27 -109.75 -54.40 -130.57
N ASN A 28 -110.75 -55.25 -130.34
CA ASN A 28 -111.51 -56.08 -131.29
C ASN A 28 -110.86 -57.20 -132.15
N GLN A 29 -111.32 -58.42 -131.82
CA GLN A 29 -111.79 -59.52 -132.70
C GLN A 29 -110.94 -59.94 -133.91
N SER A 30 -110.39 -61.16 -133.87
CA SER A 30 -111.08 -62.37 -134.39
C SER A 30 -110.21 -63.66 -134.29
N THR A 31 -110.73 -64.63 -133.51
CA THR A 31 -110.70 -66.12 -133.67
C THR A 31 -109.38 -66.95 -133.77
N THR A 32 -109.10 -67.83 -132.76
CA THR A 32 -109.00 -69.33 -132.74
C THR A 32 -108.16 -69.92 -131.53
N GLN A 33 -108.34 -71.22 -131.17
CA GLN A 33 -108.20 -71.97 -129.85
C GLN A 33 -106.80 -72.57 -129.37
N PRO A 34 -106.65 -73.21 -128.15
CA PRO A 34 -105.44 -73.31 -127.26
C PRO A 34 -104.72 -74.70 -127.02
N ASP A 35 -103.64 -74.77 -126.16
CA ASP A 35 -102.98 -76.00 -125.60
C ASP A 35 -102.28 -75.81 -124.19
N ILE A 36 -102.22 -76.85 -123.33
CA ILE A 36 -102.03 -76.88 -121.84
C ILE A 36 -100.61 -77.23 -121.33
N TRP A 37 -99.70 -77.73 -122.17
CA TRP A 37 -98.42 -78.34 -121.70
C TRP A 37 -97.32 -77.37 -121.22
N ALA A 38 -97.46 -76.05 -121.41
CA ALA A 38 -96.41 -75.09 -121.07
C ALA A 38 -96.26 -74.84 -119.55
N GLU A 39 -97.35 -74.80 -118.78
CA GLU A 39 -97.31 -74.37 -117.37
C GLU A 39 -96.67 -75.39 -116.40
N LEU A 40 -96.73 -76.70 -116.68
CA LEU A 40 -96.23 -77.73 -115.74
C LEU A 40 -94.69 -77.81 -115.69
N THR A 41 -94.00 -77.31 -116.71
CA THR A 41 -92.53 -77.38 -116.79
C THR A 41 -91.88 -76.31 -115.90
N GLU A 42 -92.51 -75.14 -115.79
CA GLU A 42 -92.02 -74.00 -114.98
C GLU A 42 -92.04 -74.32 -113.47
N LEU A 43 -93.06 -75.03 -112.99
CA LEU A 43 -93.17 -75.40 -111.57
C LEU A 43 -92.06 -76.35 -111.10
N ARG A 44 -91.56 -77.23 -111.98
CA ARG A 44 -90.48 -78.17 -111.63
C ARG A 44 -89.17 -77.45 -111.38
N ASP A 45 -88.86 -76.45 -112.19
CA ASP A 45 -87.57 -75.77 -112.13
C ASP A 45 -87.46 -74.86 -110.88
N MET A 46 -88.57 -74.28 -110.39
CA MET A 46 -88.58 -73.56 -109.10
C MET A 46 -88.25 -74.43 -107.87
N VAL A 47 -88.68 -75.70 -107.84
CA VAL A 47 -88.45 -76.57 -106.67
C VAL A 47 -86.98 -76.98 -106.54
N VAL A 48 -86.28 -77.11 -107.66
CA VAL A 48 -84.84 -77.43 -107.66
C VAL A 48 -84.04 -76.25 -107.12
N GLU A 49 -84.40 -75.03 -107.50
CA GLU A 49 -83.73 -73.81 -107.06
C GLU A 49 -83.85 -73.60 -105.53
N GLN A 50 -85.05 -73.82 -104.97
CA GLN A 50 -85.25 -73.72 -103.51
C GLN A 50 -84.43 -74.75 -102.69
N ARG A 51 -84.17 -75.95 -103.24
CA ARG A 51 -83.34 -76.95 -102.55
C ARG A 51 -81.87 -76.57 -102.46
N VAL A 52 -81.35 -75.89 -103.48
CA VAL A 52 -79.95 -75.44 -103.50
C VAL A 52 -79.75 -74.31 -102.51
N GLU A 53 -80.67 -73.34 -102.44
CA GLU A 53 -80.60 -72.25 -101.45
C GLU A 53 -80.63 -72.75 -99.99
N LEU A 54 -81.42 -73.79 -99.71
CA LEU A 54 -81.50 -74.41 -98.38
C LEU A 54 -80.19 -75.09 -97.95
N ALA A 55 -79.45 -75.66 -98.90
CA ALA A 55 -78.15 -76.28 -98.62
C ALA A 55 -77.05 -75.23 -98.38
N VAL A 56 -77.06 -74.14 -99.15
CA VAL A 56 -76.13 -73.02 -98.99
C VAL A 56 -76.34 -72.34 -97.63
N THR A 57 -77.59 -72.00 -97.30
CA THR A 57 -77.93 -71.39 -96.01
C THR A 57 -77.57 -72.26 -94.81
N LYS A 58 -77.75 -73.59 -94.91
CA LYS A 58 -77.34 -74.52 -93.84
C LYS A 58 -75.83 -74.55 -93.62
N ASN A 59 -75.04 -74.54 -94.69
CA ASN A 59 -73.58 -74.48 -94.59
C ASN A 59 -73.08 -73.13 -94.08
N GLU A 60 -73.70 -72.02 -94.51
CA GLU A 60 -73.38 -70.68 -93.98
C GLU A 60 -73.73 -70.56 -92.49
N LEU A 61 -74.87 -71.09 -92.05
CA LEU A 61 -75.24 -71.14 -90.63
C LEU A 61 -74.28 -72.02 -89.81
N GLY A 62 -73.84 -73.16 -90.35
CA GLY A 62 -72.84 -74.03 -89.72
C GLY A 62 -71.48 -73.34 -89.55
N ALA A 63 -71.00 -72.65 -90.60
CA ALA A 63 -69.76 -71.88 -90.54
C ALA A 63 -69.86 -70.71 -89.53
N ARG A 64 -71.01 -70.02 -89.48
CA ARG A 64 -71.25 -68.93 -88.51
C ARG A 64 -71.32 -69.45 -87.07
N LEU A 65 -71.92 -70.62 -86.83
CA LEU A 65 -71.98 -71.23 -85.50
C LEU A 65 -70.59 -71.61 -84.99
N GLN A 66 -69.78 -72.27 -85.82
CA GLN A 66 -68.41 -72.64 -85.45
C GLN A 66 -67.52 -71.41 -85.21
N THR A 67 -67.71 -70.35 -86.01
CA THR A 67 -67.04 -69.05 -85.80
C THR A 67 -67.46 -68.42 -84.47
N SER A 68 -68.75 -68.46 -84.14
CA SER A 68 -69.28 -67.94 -82.87
C SER A 68 -68.80 -68.76 -81.66
N GLU A 69 -68.71 -70.08 -81.76
CA GLU A 69 -68.17 -70.95 -80.71
C GLU A 69 -66.67 -70.68 -80.50
N SER A 70 -65.91 -70.46 -81.57
CA SER A 70 -64.51 -70.04 -81.48
C SER A 70 -64.36 -68.68 -80.80
N GLN A 71 -65.23 -67.70 -81.13
CA GLN A 71 -65.23 -66.38 -80.48
C GLN A 71 -65.58 -66.46 -79.00
N VAL A 72 -66.53 -67.32 -78.60
CA VAL A 72 -66.89 -67.51 -77.18
C VAL A 72 -65.75 -68.17 -76.41
N ALA A 73 -65.07 -69.16 -76.99
CA ALA A 73 -63.91 -69.79 -76.36
C ALA A 73 -62.74 -68.81 -76.20
N GLU A 74 -62.54 -67.92 -77.18
CA GLU A 74 -61.52 -66.87 -77.11
C GLU A 74 -61.86 -65.81 -76.05
N LEU A 75 -63.12 -65.37 -75.99
CA LEU A 75 -63.62 -64.46 -74.94
C LEU A 75 -63.57 -65.07 -73.54
N GLN A 76 -63.80 -66.38 -73.38
CA GLN A 76 -63.63 -67.06 -72.09
C GLN A 76 -62.17 -67.08 -71.66
N LYS A 77 -61.26 -67.38 -72.60
CA LYS A 77 -59.83 -67.36 -72.34
C LYS A 77 -59.34 -65.94 -72.00
N GLU A 78 -59.90 -64.92 -72.66
CA GLU A 78 -59.64 -63.51 -72.36
C GLU A 78 -60.20 -63.11 -70.98
N ASN A 79 -61.41 -63.54 -70.61
CA ASN A 79 -61.97 -63.31 -69.28
C ASN A 79 -61.17 -63.99 -68.16
N GLU A 80 -60.69 -65.22 -68.38
CA GLU A 80 -59.80 -65.91 -67.44
C GLU A 80 -58.46 -65.18 -67.30
N ALA A 81 -57.89 -64.70 -68.42
CA ALA A 81 -56.68 -63.88 -68.42
C ALA A 81 -56.87 -62.56 -67.67
N GLN A 82 -57.97 -61.84 -67.92
CA GLN A 82 -58.33 -60.60 -67.21
C GLN A 82 -58.57 -60.86 -65.72
N THR A 83 -59.19 -61.98 -65.34
CA THR A 83 -59.40 -62.36 -63.94
C THR A 83 -58.07 -62.62 -63.22
N LEU A 84 -57.12 -63.28 -63.89
CA LEU A 84 -55.76 -63.49 -63.38
C LEU A 84 -55.00 -62.17 -63.26
N GLU A 85 -55.11 -61.28 -64.24
CA GLU A 85 -54.50 -59.95 -64.19
C GLU A 85 -55.08 -59.10 -63.06
N LEU A 86 -56.39 -59.19 -62.80
CA LEU A 86 -57.05 -58.47 -61.72
C LEU A 86 -56.60 -58.99 -60.34
N LYS A 87 -56.48 -60.31 -60.15
CA LYS A 87 -55.90 -60.91 -58.93
C LYS A 87 -54.43 -60.53 -58.74
N LEU A 88 -53.65 -60.49 -59.82
CA LEU A 88 -52.27 -60.01 -59.77
C LEU A 88 -52.22 -58.53 -59.38
N MET A 89 -53.14 -57.72 -59.90
CA MET A 89 -53.25 -56.30 -59.57
C MET A 89 -53.67 -56.07 -58.13
N GLU A 90 -54.60 -56.87 -57.58
CA GLU A 90 -54.96 -56.87 -56.16
C GLU A 90 -53.78 -57.24 -55.26
N ALA A 91 -53.02 -58.29 -55.61
CA ALA A 91 -51.82 -58.66 -54.87
C ALA A 91 -50.74 -57.57 -54.90
N ARG A 92 -50.56 -56.91 -56.06
CA ARG A 92 -49.68 -55.74 -56.20
C ARG A 92 -50.18 -54.55 -55.40
N LEU A 93 -51.49 -54.33 -55.35
CA LEU A 93 -52.11 -53.26 -54.55
C LEU A 93 -51.88 -53.51 -53.07
N GLN A 94 -52.14 -54.70 -52.55
CA GLN A 94 -51.85 -55.05 -51.15
C GLN A 94 -50.37 -54.91 -50.81
N THR A 95 -49.48 -55.31 -51.73
CA THR A 95 -48.03 -55.12 -51.57
C THR A 95 -47.69 -53.62 -51.50
N SER A 96 -48.27 -52.81 -52.39
CA SER A 96 -48.09 -51.36 -52.39
C SER A 96 -48.66 -50.69 -51.14
N GLU A 97 -49.81 -51.14 -50.64
CA GLU A 97 -50.42 -50.65 -49.39
C GLU A 97 -49.54 -50.98 -48.19
N SER A 98 -48.97 -52.20 -48.14
CA SER A 98 -48.01 -52.58 -47.10
C SER A 98 -46.74 -51.72 -47.14
N GLN A 99 -46.20 -51.44 -48.33
CA GLN A 99 -45.05 -50.56 -48.51
C GLN A 99 -45.35 -49.12 -48.09
N VAL A 100 -46.54 -48.61 -48.41
CA VAL A 100 -46.98 -47.27 -47.96
C VAL A 100 -47.09 -47.22 -46.45
N ALA A 101 -47.66 -48.24 -45.81
CA ALA A 101 -47.75 -48.31 -44.35
C ALA A 101 -46.36 -48.38 -43.68
N GLU A 102 -45.42 -49.11 -44.28
CA GLU A 102 -44.02 -49.16 -43.81
C GLU A 102 -43.33 -47.81 -43.94
N LEU A 103 -43.43 -47.16 -45.11
CA LEU A 103 -42.91 -45.81 -45.33
C LEU A 103 -43.55 -44.77 -44.41
N GLN A 104 -44.83 -44.92 -44.05
CA GLN A 104 -45.49 -44.05 -43.09
C GLN A 104 -44.89 -44.22 -41.68
N ARG A 105 -44.65 -45.45 -41.25
CA ARG A 105 -43.97 -45.73 -39.96
C ARG A 105 -42.54 -45.19 -39.95
N GLU A 106 -41.78 -45.38 -41.04
CA GLU A 106 -40.43 -44.81 -41.16
C GLU A 106 -40.45 -43.28 -41.12
N ASN A 107 -41.41 -42.64 -41.78
CA ASN A 107 -41.57 -41.18 -41.74
C ASN A 107 -41.95 -40.66 -40.34
N GLU A 108 -42.78 -41.40 -39.59
CA GLU A 108 -43.10 -41.08 -38.20
C GLU A 108 -41.86 -41.20 -37.31
N ALA A 109 -41.12 -42.32 -37.41
CA ALA A 109 -39.87 -42.51 -36.67
C ALA A 109 -38.81 -41.45 -37.01
N LEU A 110 -38.67 -41.08 -38.29
CA LEU A 110 -37.79 -39.99 -38.72
C LEU A 110 -38.23 -38.63 -38.14
N ARG A 111 -39.53 -38.35 -38.08
CA ARG A 111 -40.05 -37.12 -37.45
C ARG A 111 -39.74 -37.08 -35.96
N ASP A 112 -39.89 -38.19 -35.26
CA ASP A 112 -39.58 -38.29 -33.83
C ASP A 112 -38.08 -38.07 -33.57
N MET A 113 -37.19 -38.70 -34.35
CA MET A 113 -35.74 -38.46 -34.25
C MET A 113 -35.36 -37.00 -34.52
N VAL A 114 -35.97 -36.37 -35.53
CA VAL A 114 -35.73 -34.94 -35.81
C VAL A 114 -36.21 -34.07 -34.66
N MET A 115 -37.33 -34.43 -34.02
CA MET A 115 -37.82 -33.71 -32.84
C MET A 115 -36.88 -33.87 -31.64
N GLU A 116 -36.38 -35.08 -31.40
CA GLU A 116 -35.39 -35.36 -30.35
C GLU A 116 -34.11 -34.56 -30.58
N GLN A 117 -33.55 -34.59 -31.79
CA GLN A 117 -32.38 -33.78 -32.16
C GLN A 117 -32.61 -32.27 -32.00
N ARG A 118 -33.82 -31.78 -32.26
CA ARG A 118 -34.18 -30.36 -32.04
C ARG A 118 -34.19 -30.01 -30.56
N VAL A 119 -34.66 -30.92 -29.70
CA VAL A 119 -34.65 -30.73 -28.24
C VAL A 119 -33.22 -30.72 -27.73
N GLU A 120 -32.38 -31.69 -28.12
CA GLU A 120 -30.95 -31.72 -27.76
C GLU A 120 -30.21 -30.46 -28.23
N LEU A 121 -30.48 -30.01 -29.46
CA LEU A 121 -29.90 -28.78 -29.98
C LEU A 121 -30.33 -27.54 -29.17
N ALA A 122 -31.59 -27.49 -28.72
CA ALA A 122 -32.08 -26.41 -27.89
C ALA A 122 -31.41 -26.42 -26.50
N VAL A 123 -31.24 -27.60 -25.89
CA VAL A 123 -30.55 -27.77 -24.61
C VAL A 123 -29.10 -27.34 -24.70
N THR A 124 -28.34 -27.89 -25.66
CA THR A 124 -26.93 -27.54 -25.87
C THR A 124 -26.73 -26.04 -26.17
N LYS A 125 -27.66 -25.42 -26.93
CA LYS A 125 -27.65 -23.96 -27.16
C LYS A 125 -27.87 -23.16 -25.87
N SER A 126 -28.75 -23.65 -24.98
CA SER A 126 -28.98 -23.05 -23.67
C SER A 126 -27.75 -23.16 -22.77
N GLU A 127 -27.13 -24.35 -22.71
CA GLU A 127 -25.88 -24.59 -21.96
C GLU A 127 -24.73 -23.74 -22.48
N LEU A 128 -24.59 -23.62 -23.81
CA LEU A 128 -23.63 -22.71 -24.44
C LEU A 128 -23.88 -21.25 -24.05
N GLY A 129 -25.15 -20.86 -23.93
CA GLY A 129 -25.55 -19.55 -23.41
C GLY A 129 -25.07 -19.33 -21.97
N SER A 130 -25.33 -20.28 -21.08
CA SER A 130 -24.91 -20.23 -19.66
C SER A 130 -23.38 -20.13 -19.54
N THR A 131 -22.65 -21.01 -20.21
CA THR A 131 -21.18 -21.03 -20.17
C THR A 131 -20.58 -19.73 -20.73
N LYS A 132 -21.19 -19.13 -21.75
CA LYS A 132 -20.77 -17.80 -22.26
C LYS A 132 -20.97 -16.70 -21.23
N THR A 133 -22.07 -16.74 -20.46
CA THR A 133 -22.31 -15.78 -19.38
C THR A 133 -21.34 -15.96 -18.20
N GLU A 134 -21.05 -17.20 -17.81
CA GLU A 134 -20.05 -17.52 -16.77
C GLU A 134 -18.65 -17.08 -17.18
N LEU A 135 -18.25 -17.32 -18.44
CA LEU A 135 -16.97 -16.86 -18.98
C LEU A 135 -16.85 -15.33 -18.94
N ALA A 136 -17.92 -14.62 -19.29
CA ALA A 136 -17.94 -13.16 -19.21
C ALA A 136 -17.77 -12.68 -17.76
N ALA A 137 -18.47 -13.31 -16.80
CA ALA A 137 -18.34 -12.99 -15.38
C ALA A 137 -16.90 -13.27 -14.86
N ALA A 138 -16.33 -14.42 -15.19
CA ALA A 138 -14.97 -14.79 -14.80
C ALA A 138 -13.92 -13.81 -15.35
N LYS A 139 -14.11 -13.31 -16.58
CA LYS A 139 -13.24 -12.29 -17.18
C LYS A 139 -13.30 -10.95 -16.44
N THR A 140 -14.47 -10.55 -15.98
CA THR A 140 -14.64 -9.34 -15.15
C THR A 140 -13.95 -9.50 -13.79
N GLU A 141 -14.12 -10.65 -13.13
CA GLU A 141 -13.44 -10.94 -11.86
C GLU A 141 -11.92 -10.97 -12.02
N LEU A 142 -11.41 -11.56 -13.11
CA LEU A 142 -9.97 -11.55 -13.40
C LEU A 142 -9.43 -10.12 -13.52
N GLY A 143 -10.12 -9.24 -14.26
CA GLY A 143 -9.72 -7.83 -14.36
C GLY A 143 -9.74 -7.09 -13.01
N SER A 144 -10.70 -7.43 -12.14
CA SER A 144 -10.75 -6.89 -10.77
C SER A 144 -9.56 -7.36 -9.92
N VAL A 145 -9.20 -8.64 -10.02
CA VAL A 145 -8.04 -9.21 -9.34
C VAL A 145 -6.74 -8.62 -9.86
N GLU A 146 -6.58 -8.44 -11.16
CA GLU A 146 -5.41 -7.79 -11.76
C GLU A 146 -5.24 -6.35 -11.26
N ALA A 147 -6.33 -5.57 -11.18
CA ALA A 147 -6.28 -4.21 -10.62
C ALA A 147 -5.88 -4.18 -9.13
N ARG A 148 -6.39 -5.14 -8.34
CA ARG A 148 -6.01 -5.29 -6.93
C ARG A 148 -4.55 -5.69 -6.78
N LEU A 149 -4.05 -6.56 -7.65
CA LEU A 149 -2.64 -6.97 -7.65
C LEU A 149 -1.73 -5.78 -7.95
N GLN A 150 -2.02 -5.01 -9.01
CA GLN A 150 -1.26 -3.80 -9.32
C GLN A 150 -1.25 -2.79 -8.17
N THR A 151 -2.39 -2.62 -7.49
CA THR A 151 -2.49 -1.76 -6.30
C THR A 151 -1.59 -2.27 -5.17
N SER A 152 -1.64 -3.57 -4.88
CA SER A 152 -0.82 -4.20 -3.84
C SER A 152 0.68 -4.14 -4.17
N GLU A 153 1.06 -4.33 -5.43
CA GLU A 153 2.45 -4.19 -5.89
C GLU A 153 2.97 -2.75 -5.69
N GLY A 154 2.11 -1.75 -5.95
CA GLY A 154 2.41 -0.35 -5.66
C GLY A 154 2.67 -0.08 -4.17
N GLN A 155 1.81 -0.61 -3.29
CA GLN A 155 1.98 -0.48 -1.83
C GLN A 155 3.25 -1.15 -1.31
N VAL A 156 3.60 -2.33 -1.86
CA VAL A 156 4.85 -3.02 -1.49
C VAL A 156 6.06 -2.20 -1.90
N ALA A 157 6.06 -1.59 -3.09
CA ALA A 157 7.15 -0.74 -3.55
C ALA A 157 7.28 0.54 -2.69
N GLU A 158 6.18 1.10 -2.20
CA GLU A 158 6.18 2.24 -1.29
C GLU A 158 6.77 1.87 0.09
N LEU A 159 6.31 0.76 0.68
CA LEU A 159 6.86 0.25 1.95
C LEU A 159 8.35 -0.10 1.84
N GLN A 160 8.80 -0.61 0.69
CA GLN A 160 10.23 -0.83 0.46
C GLN A 160 11.04 0.46 0.50
N ARG A 161 10.55 1.53 -0.14
CA ARG A 161 11.21 2.85 -0.09
C ARG A 161 11.22 3.44 1.32
N GLU A 162 10.13 3.30 2.06
CA GLU A 162 10.07 3.76 3.46
C GLU A 162 11.07 3.01 4.34
N ASN A 163 11.17 1.68 4.18
CA ASN A 163 12.15 0.87 4.91
C ASN A 163 13.59 1.25 4.57
N GLU A 164 13.89 1.51 3.29
CA GLU A 164 15.21 1.99 2.86
C GLU A 164 15.54 3.35 3.47
N ALA A 165 14.58 4.29 3.49
CA ALA A 165 14.75 5.60 4.11
C ALA A 165 14.99 5.47 5.63
N GLN A 166 14.23 4.63 6.32
CA GLN A 166 14.41 4.37 7.75
C GLN A 166 15.77 3.74 8.07
N ALA A 167 16.28 2.86 7.21
CA ALA A 167 17.61 2.27 7.38
C ALA A 167 18.72 3.33 7.32
N VAL A 168 18.59 4.32 6.43
CA VAL A 168 19.51 5.46 6.33
C VAL A 168 19.45 6.32 7.60
N ASP A 169 18.25 6.64 8.08
CA ASP A 169 18.06 7.43 9.31
C ASP A 169 18.63 6.72 10.55
N LEU A 170 18.46 5.39 10.65
CA LEU A 170 19.05 4.59 11.72
C LEU A 170 20.59 4.65 11.70
N SER A 171 21.19 4.52 10.51
CA SER A 171 22.64 4.64 10.37
C SER A 171 23.15 6.05 10.73
N ALA A 172 22.41 7.10 10.35
CA ALA A 172 22.74 8.46 10.74
C ALA A 172 22.63 8.66 12.26
N MET A 173 21.63 8.05 12.91
CA MET A 173 21.46 8.11 14.36
C MET A 173 22.56 7.34 15.11
N GLU A 174 22.97 6.18 14.61
CA GLU A 174 24.09 5.40 15.17
C GLU A 174 25.41 6.19 15.12
N ASN A 175 25.70 6.85 13.99
CA ASN A 175 26.88 7.72 13.87
C ASN A 175 26.85 8.90 14.85
N ARG A 176 25.67 9.50 15.06
CA ARG A 176 25.49 10.57 16.05
C ARG A 176 25.71 10.06 17.48
N LEU A 177 25.20 8.86 17.80
CA LEU A 177 25.39 8.22 19.10
C LEU A 177 26.88 8.00 19.39
N ASN A 178 27.60 7.39 18.46
CA ASN A 178 29.03 7.13 18.59
C ASN A 178 29.84 8.42 18.77
N SER A 179 29.48 9.49 18.03
CA SER A 179 30.09 10.81 18.19
C SER A 179 29.85 11.40 19.59
N THR A 180 28.61 11.30 20.10
CA THR A 180 28.29 11.79 21.45
C THR A 180 28.96 10.98 22.56
N GLU A 181 29.14 9.67 22.39
CA GLU A 181 29.87 8.83 23.34
C GLU A 181 31.36 9.21 23.41
N LEU A 182 32.00 9.50 22.27
CA LEU A 182 33.37 10.00 22.21
C LEU A 182 33.51 11.35 22.92
N GLN A 183 32.59 12.29 22.65
CA GLN A 183 32.58 13.59 23.33
C GLN A 183 32.39 13.45 24.85
N LEU A 184 31.54 12.52 25.29
CA LEU A 184 31.33 12.27 26.72
C LEU A 184 32.60 11.74 27.39
N GLN A 185 33.35 10.87 26.72
CA GLN A 185 34.63 10.36 27.22
C GLN A 185 35.70 11.46 27.30
N GLU A 186 35.77 12.34 26.30
CA GLU A 186 36.65 13.51 26.29
C GLU A 186 36.31 14.46 27.45
N HIS A 187 35.04 14.85 27.59
CA HIS A 187 34.57 15.71 28.67
C HIS A 187 34.87 15.12 30.06
N LYS A 188 34.73 13.80 30.23
CA LYS A 188 35.07 13.12 31.48
C LYS A 188 36.56 13.26 31.83
N THR A 189 37.43 13.16 30.83
CA THR A 189 38.89 13.28 31.00
C THR A 189 39.24 14.72 31.43
N VAL A 190 38.71 15.71 30.70
CA VAL A 190 38.90 17.14 31.03
C VAL A 190 38.38 17.46 32.43
N MET A 191 37.27 16.86 32.86
CA MET A 191 36.71 17.09 34.18
C MET A 191 37.63 16.59 35.31
N GLU A 192 38.27 15.44 35.15
CA GLU A 192 39.23 14.93 36.14
C GLU A 192 40.52 15.77 36.17
N GLU A 193 41.01 16.22 35.01
CA GLU A 193 42.16 17.13 34.93
C GLU A 193 41.87 18.48 35.61
N LEU A 194 40.68 19.04 35.35
CA LEU A 194 40.24 20.28 35.98
C LEU A 194 40.10 20.13 37.50
N LYS A 195 39.54 19.00 37.95
CA LYS A 195 39.42 18.69 39.38
C LYS A 195 40.80 18.62 40.06
N SER A 196 41.76 17.95 39.43
CA SER A 196 43.15 17.90 39.92
C SER A 196 43.76 19.30 40.04
N THR A 197 43.58 20.13 39.01
CA THR A 197 44.07 21.52 39.00
C THR A 197 43.43 22.36 40.11
N VAL A 198 42.13 22.18 40.35
CA VAL A 198 41.42 22.88 41.43
C VAL A 198 41.95 22.50 42.81
N GLU A 199 42.19 21.21 43.06
CA GLU A 199 42.76 20.76 44.34
C GLU A 199 44.20 21.25 44.52
N GLU A 200 45.00 21.28 43.45
CA GLU A 200 46.34 21.86 43.47
C GLU A 200 46.33 23.36 43.81
N LEU A 201 45.43 24.13 43.19
CA LEU A 201 45.28 25.56 43.47
C LEU A 201 44.82 25.80 44.91
N LYS A 202 43.88 24.99 45.42
CA LYS A 202 43.45 25.07 46.82
C LYS A 202 44.61 24.82 47.77
N ARG A 203 45.45 23.81 47.48
CA ARG A 203 46.66 23.53 48.25
C ARG A 203 47.62 24.71 48.24
N HIS A 204 47.94 25.25 47.06
CA HIS A 204 48.80 26.42 46.94
C HIS A 204 48.27 27.66 47.70
N ILE A 205 46.95 27.87 47.72
CA ILE A 205 46.34 28.96 48.49
C ILE A 205 46.42 28.70 50.00
N ALA A 206 46.22 27.45 50.42
CA ALA A 206 46.30 27.05 51.82
C ALA A 206 47.72 27.15 52.38
N GLU A 207 48.73 26.83 51.58
CA GLU A 207 50.15 26.85 51.94
C GLU A 207 50.78 28.25 51.91
N ARG A 208 50.10 29.26 51.36
CA ARG A 208 50.61 30.64 51.37
C ARG A 208 50.77 31.15 52.81
N PRO A 209 51.95 31.67 53.18
CA PRO A 209 52.19 32.19 54.51
C PRO A 209 51.26 33.38 54.79
N LYS A 210 50.55 33.31 55.91
CA LYS A 210 49.70 34.39 56.41
C LYS A 210 50.41 35.02 57.59
N VAL A 211 50.78 36.28 57.46
CA VAL A 211 51.58 36.98 58.47
C VAL A 211 50.99 38.36 58.69
N ALA A 212 50.52 38.62 59.90
CA ALA A 212 50.00 39.93 60.30
C ALA A 212 50.07 40.08 61.81
N PHE A 213 50.51 41.24 62.28
CA PHE A 213 50.42 41.60 63.69
C PHE A 213 49.94 43.05 63.86
N SER A 214 49.32 43.30 65.01
CA SER A 214 48.95 44.63 65.44
C SER A 214 48.94 44.64 66.96
N ALA A 215 49.64 45.61 67.56
CA ALA A 215 49.75 45.75 69.00
C ALA A 215 49.77 47.22 69.42
N ALA A 216 49.28 47.50 70.63
CA ALA A 216 49.46 48.76 71.33
C ALA A 216 50.51 48.64 72.42
N LEU A 217 51.07 49.78 72.83
CA LEU A 217 52.32 49.85 73.60
C LEU A 217 52.18 49.22 75.01
N THR A 218 51.62 49.96 75.96
CA THR A 218 51.42 49.52 77.35
C THR A 218 50.26 50.31 77.98
N ASN A 219 49.95 50.08 79.26
CA ASN A 219 49.08 50.96 80.04
C ASN A 219 49.86 51.77 81.09
N ALA A 220 51.17 51.94 80.89
CA ALA A 220 52.04 52.59 81.87
C ALA A 220 51.96 54.12 81.85
N GLY A 221 51.18 54.71 80.93
CA GLY A 221 51.21 56.15 80.68
C GLY A 221 52.47 56.52 79.91
N ASN A 222 53.27 57.42 80.47
CA ASN A 222 54.51 57.89 79.82
C ASN A 222 55.62 56.82 79.88
N VAL A 223 56.18 56.52 78.72
CA VAL A 223 57.39 55.70 78.51
C VAL A 223 58.50 56.65 78.06
N GLY A 224 59.57 56.72 78.86
CA GLY A 224 60.66 57.69 78.71
C GLY A 224 60.52 58.92 79.63
N PRO A 225 61.44 59.91 79.51
CA PRO A 225 62.55 59.93 78.57
C PRO A 225 63.61 58.89 78.92
N VAL A 226 64.29 58.37 77.91
CA VAL A 226 65.39 57.42 78.07
C VAL A 226 66.71 58.10 77.70
N ASN A 227 67.80 57.72 78.35
CA ASN A 227 69.14 58.30 78.11
C ASN A 227 69.83 57.70 76.87
N THR A 228 69.31 56.59 76.35
CA THR A 228 69.79 55.90 75.15
C THR A 228 68.60 55.35 74.38
N ASP A 229 68.72 55.22 73.07
CA ASP A 229 67.67 54.63 72.23
C ASP A 229 67.27 53.26 72.79
N THR A 230 65.98 53.07 73.06
CA THR A 230 65.45 51.90 73.77
C THR A 230 64.34 51.25 72.95
N THR A 231 64.34 49.92 72.87
CA THR A 231 63.30 49.20 72.12
C THR A 231 61.94 49.35 72.77
N LEU A 232 60.93 49.79 72.01
CA LEU A 232 59.55 49.86 72.45
C LEU A 232 58.90 48.49 72.35
N VAL A 233 58.42 47.99 73.49
CA VAL A 233 57.77 46.68 73.62
C VAL A 233 56.25 46.88 73.64
N TYR A 234 55.57 46.56 72.54
CA TYR A 234 54.11 46.67 72.42
C TYR A 234 53.44 45.42 72.97
N THR A 235 53.11 45.48 74.26
CA THR A 235 52.62 44.35 75.06
C THR A 235 51.15 44.01 74.82
N LYS A 236 50.35 44.95 74.32
CA LYS A 236 48.89 44.76 74.10
C LYS A 236 48.63 44.28 72.68
N VAL A 237 48.75 42.98 72.45
CA VAL A 237 48.60 42.35 71.12
C VAL A 237 47.12 42.18 70.75
N PHE A 238 46.70 42.76 69.62
CA PHE A 238 45.36 42.57 69.04
C PHE A 238 45.33 41.38 68.09
N THR A 239 46.33 41.30 67.22
CA THR A 239 46.48 40.27 66.18
C THR A 239 47.94 39.83 66.13
N ASN A 240 48.18 38.54 65.94
CA ASN A 240 49.53 37.99 65.71
C ASN A 240 49.47 36.70 64.88
N ILE A 241 48.90 36.78 63.67
CA ILE A 241 48.82 35.66 62.74
C ILE A 241 50.24 35.24 62.36
N GLY A 242 50.56 33.97 62.63
CA GLY A 242 51.90 33.39 62.46
C GLY A 242 52.82 33.51 63.68
N ASN A 243 52.44 34.30 64.70
CA ASN A 243 53.24 34.49 65.92
C ASN A 243 54.67 35.02 65.68
N HIS A 244 54.83 35.89 64.68
CA HIS A 244 56.12 36.44 64.27
C HIS A 244 56.47 37.78 64.92
N TYR A 245 55.51 38.40 65.62
CA TYR A 245 55.78 39.47 66.56
C TYR A 245 55.97 38.90 67.97
N ASN A 246 57.07 39.25 68.63
CA ASN A 246 57.35 38.83 69.99
C ASN A 246 57.00 39.96 70.99
N PRO A 247 55.90 39.85 71.77
CA PRO A 247 55.48 40.87 72.71
C PRO A 247 56.37 40.98 73.96
N ALA A 248 57.31 40.06 74.17
CA ALA A 248 58.31 40.19 75.24
C ALA A 248 59.49 41.06 74.84
N THR A 249 59.78 41.18 73.53
CA THR A 249 60.95 41.93 73.02
C THR A 249 60.58 43.16 72.21
N GLY A 250 59.34 43.23 71.69
CA GLY A 250 58.92 44.32 70.80
C GLY A 250 59.28 44.09 69.33
N ILE A 251 59.80 42.91 68.99
CA ILE A 251 60.45 42.65 67.69
C ILE A 251 59.57 41.76 66.82
N PHE A 252 59.32 42.20 65.58
CA PHE A 252 58.82 41.37 64.50
C PHE A 252 59.98 40.69 63.78
N THR A 253 59.89 39.39 63.51
CA THR A 253 60.91 38.63 62.75
C THR A 253 60.26 38.03 61.50
N ALA A 254 60.73 38.39 60.31
CA ALA A 254 60.16 37.93 59.05
C ALA A 254 60.30 36.40 58.89
N PRO A 255 59.21 35.64 58.71
CA PRO A 255 59.28 34.18 58.58
C PRO A 255 59.61 33.68 57.18
N VAL A 256 59.43 34.52 56.17
CA VAL A 256 59.70 34.22 54.77
C VAL A 256 60.18 35.49 54.08
N ARG A 257 60.93 35.33 53.00
CA ARG A 257 61.25 36.43 52.10
C ARG A 257 59.96 36.98 51.48
N GLY A 258 59.81 38.30 51.48
CA GLY A 258 58.61 38.93 50.95
C GLY A 258 58.58 40.44 51.12
N VAL A 259 57.48 41.05 50.66
CA VAL A 259 57.23 42.48 50.82
C VAL A 259 56.23 42.67 51.96
N TYR A 260 56.63 43.47 52.95
CA TYR A 260 55.86 43.72 54.17
C TYR A 260 55.49 45.19 54.29
N TYR A 261 54.31 45.47 54.83
CA TYR A 261 53.88 46.81 55.20
C TYR A 261 53.97 46.94 56.72
N PHE A 262 54.56 48.04 57.20
CA PHE A 262 54.60 48.41 58.61
C PHE A 262 54.07 49.82 58.82
N ARG A 263 53.32 50.01 59.90
CA ARG A 263 52.82 51.31 60.35
C ARG A 263 52.98 51.42 61.86
N PHE A 264 53.31 52.62 62.33
CA PHE A 264 53.21 52.95 63.75
C PHE A 264 52.50 54.29 63.95
N ASN A 265 51.92 54.43 65.14
CA ASN A 265 51.50 55.71 65.70
C ASN A 265 52.15 55.85 67.06
N SER A 266 52.70 57.02 67.32
CA SER A 266 53.30 57.39 68.60
C SER A 266 52.57 58.61 69.11
N TYR A 267 51.97 58.48 70.28
CA TYR A 267 51.18 59.53 70.90
C TYR A 267 51.93 60.07 72.12
N GLY A 268 51.75 61.36 72.43
CA GLY A 268 52.29 61.99 73.64
C GLY A 268 51.19 62.72 74.39
N SER A 269 51.25 62.70 75.74
CA SER A 269 50.30 63.40 76.59
C SER A 269 51.00 63.98 77.83
N GLY A 270 50.81 65.29 78.06
CA GLY A 270 51.40 65.99 79.21
C GLY A 270 51.84 67.42 78.90
N SER A 271 52.95 67.89 79.49
CA SER A 271 53.47 69.25 79.29
C SER A 271 54.97 69.22 79.01
N SER A 272 55.40 69.86 77.92
CA SER A 272 56.80 69.91 77.43
C SER A 272 57.36 68.57 76.94
N ILE A 273 56.69 67.96 75.98
CA ILE A 273 57.00 66.61 75.47
C ILE A 273 57.63 66.66 74.08
N PHE A 274 58.76 65.96 73.93
CA PHE A 274 59.30 65.58 72.63
C PHE A 274 58.85 64.15 72.32
N ILE A 275 58.00 63.97 71.31
CA ILE A 275 57.57 62.65 70.84
C ILE A 275 58.58 62.17 69.81
N GLY A 276 59.15 60.99 70.00
CA GLY A 276 60.23 60.53 69.12
C GLY A 276 60.36 59.03 69.09
N SER A 277 59.96 58.47 67.97
CA SER A 277 60.07 57.03 67.73
C SER A 277 60.54 56.77 66.31
N ALA A 278 61.19 55.64 66.10
CA ALA A 278 61.70 55.29 64.78
C ALA A 278 61.59 53.79 64.52
N LEU A 279 61.25 53.45 63.28
CA LEU A 279 61.22 52.09 62.78
C LEU A 279 62.63 51.68 62.36
N TYR A 280 63.08 50.54 62.85
CA TYR A 280 64.38 49.97 62.55
C TYR A 280 64.22 48.61 61.86
N LYS A 281 65.13 48.33 60.92
CA LYS A 281 65.35 47.01 60.32
C LYS A 281 66.79 46.61 60.60
N ASN A 282 67.02 45.51 61.32
CA ASN A 282 68.37 44.98 61.60
C ASN A 282 69.38 46.05 62.09
N GLY A 283 68.97 46.92 63.00
CA GLY A 283 69.83 48.01 63.51
C GLY A 283 69.92 49.25 62.60
N GLN A 284 69.37 49.23 61.40
CA GLN A 284 69.29 50.40 60.51
C GLN A 284 67.95 51.11 60.66
N ARG A 285 68.00 52.43 60.90
CA ARG A 285 66.83 53.29 60.92
C ARG A 285 66.21 53.42 59.53
N ILE A 286 64.91 53.17 59.41
CA ILE A 286 64.14 53.26 58.17
C ILE A 286 63.39 54.57 58.08
N VAL A 287 62.54 54.85 59.07
CA VAL A 287 61.72 56.07 59.13
C VAL A 287 61.52 56.47 60.58
N SER A 288 61.43 57.78 60.84
CA SER A 288 61.21 58.34 62.19
C SER A 288 59.93 59.15 62.21
N GLY A 289 59.21 59.06 63.32
CA GLY A 289 58.13 59.97 63.68
C GLY A 289 58.60 60.83 64.83
N LEU A 290 58.74 62.13 64.59
CA LEU A 290 59.10 63.13 65.58
C LEU A 290 57.97 64.15 65.67
N ASP A 291 57.68 64.60 66.88
CA ASP A 291 56.86 65.77 67.11
C ASP A 291 57.32 66.52 68.37
N HIS A 292 57.02 67.80 68.42
CA HIS A 292 57.30 68.66 69.57
C HIS A 292 56.02 69.31 70.05
N GLN A 293 55.74 69.16 71.34
CA GLN A 293 54.58 69.81 71.93
C GLN A 293 54.85 71.32 72.12
N THR A 294 53.86 72.17 71.84
CA THR A 294 53.88 73.59 72.23
C THR A 294 53.26 73.80 73.61
N SER A 295 53.47 74.96 74.25
CA SER A 295 53.10 75.18 75.66
C SER A 295 51.59 75.21 75.98
N ILE A 296 50.71 75.16 74.97
CA ILE A 296 49.25 75.28 75.13
C ILE A 296 48.55 73.95 74.81
N ASP A 297 48.96 73.25 73.75
CA ASP A 297 48.43 71.93 73.38
C ASP A 297 49.07 70.86 74.26
N LYS A 298 48.31 69.89 74.77
CA LYS A 298 48.79 68.83 75.68
C LYS A 298 48.87 67.44 75.07
N GLU A 299 48.40 67.28 73.83
CA GLU A 299 48.30 65.98 73.17
C GLU A 299 48.74 66.07 71.72
N ASP A 300 49.81 65.36 71.35
CA ASP A 300 50.31 65.31 69.98
C ASP A 300 50.49 63.87 69.52
N SER A 301 50.58 63.67 68.20
CA SER A 301 50.80 62.33 67.63
C SER A 301 51.66 62.37 66.38
N SER A 302 52.55 61.39 66.27
CA SER A 302 53.37 61.16 65.09
C SER A 302 53.09 59.79 64.50
N SER A 303 52.67 59.76 63.24
CA SER A 303 52.36 58.53 62.50
C SER A 303 53.28 58.41 61.30
N SER A 304 53.79 57.20 61.06
CA SER A 304 54.53 56.91 59.83
C SER A 304 54.40 55.43 59.43
N ALA A 305 54.85 55.11 58.22
CA ALA A 305 54.77 53.78 57.64
C ALA A 305 55.92 53.53 56.65
N ALA A 306 56.22 52.25 56.42
CA ALA A 306 57.18 51.81 55.40
C ALA A 306 56.72 50.51 54.76
N VAL A 307 56.99 50.37 53.46
CA VAL A 307 56.93 49.09 52.73
C VAL A 307 58.35 48.60 52.55
N LEU A 308 58.65 47.40 53.05
CA LEU A 308 60.00 46.84 53.09
C LEU A 308 60.03 45.46 52.46
N GLN A 309 61.01 45.22 51.58
CA GLN A 309 61.42 43.86 51.29
C GLN A 309 62.25 43.35 52.47
N LEU A 310 61.84 42.22 53.01
CA LEU A 310 62.53 41.51 54.09
C LEU A 310 62.97 40.14 53.59
N GLU A 311 64.15 39.74 54.04
CA GLU A 311 64.63 38.36 53.95
C GLU A 311 64.14 37.57 55.16
N GLU A 312 64.20 36.23 55.10
CA GLU A 312 63.90 35.40 56.27
C GLU A 312 64.78 35.82 57.45
N ARG A 313 64.17 35.97 58.63
CA ARG A 313 64.80 36.36 59.90
C ARG A 313 65.20 37.82 60.03
N ASP A 314 64.95 38.66 59.03
CA ASP A 314 65.05 40.10 59.20
C ASP A 314 64.16 40.56 60.37
N GLN A 315 64.72 41.40 61.23
CA GLN A 315 64.07 41.91 62.43
C GLN A 315 63.64 43.36 62.23
N VAL A 316 62.37 43.65 62.52
CA VAL A 316 61.78 44.98 62.46
C VAL A 316 61.19 45.34 63.81
N TYR A 317 61.55 46.51 64.33
CA TYR A 317 61.13 46.95 65.67
C TYR A 317 61.13 48.47 65.77
N MET A 318 60.43 48.97 66.79
CA MET A 318 60.37 50.40 67.10
C MET A 318 61.38 50.74 68.19
N LEU A 319 62.10 51.85 68.03
CA LEU A 319 62.90 52.46 69.08
C LEU A 319 62.23 53.74 69.58
N LEU A 320 62.26 53.93 70.89
CA LEU A 320 62.13 55.23 71.54
C LEU A 320 63.49 55.93 71.45
N LEU A 321 63.52 57.14 70.90
CA LEU A 321 64.76 57.89 70.72
C LEU A 321 65.20 58.52 72.04
N SER A 322 66.51 58.60 72.28
CA SER A 322 67.07 59.23 73.48
C SER A 322 66.57 60.66 73.67
N GLY A 323 66.09 60.98 74.87
CA GLY A 323 65.50 62.28 75.22
C GLY A 323 64.03 62.47 74.83
N PHE A 324 63.41 61.51 74.15
CA PHE A 324 62.00 61.56 73.74
C PHE A 324 61.11 60.65 74.61
N ILE A 325 59.81 60.87 74.57
CA ILE A 325 58.81 60.03 75.23
C ILE A 325 57.71 59.57 74.27
N VAL A 326 56.99 58.53 74.68
CA VAL A 326 55.71 58.13 74.10
C VAL A 326 54.73 57.79 75.23
N TYR A 327 53.45 58.00 75.01
CA TYR A 327 52.38 57.74 75.97
C TYR A 327 51.44 56.65 75.45
N ASP A 328 51.01 55.78 76.35
CA ASP A 328 49.90 54.87 76.07
C ASP A 328 49.09 54.52 77.32
N ASP A 329 47.79 54.35 77.12
CA ASP A 329 46.81 54.02 78.16
C ASP A 329 45.79 53.00 77.64
N PHE A 330 44.70 52.79 78.37
CA PHE A 330 43.65 51.85 77.98
C PHE A 330 42.98 52.18 76.64
N HIS A 331 43.19 53.37 76.07
CA HIS A 331 42.70 53.77 74.74
C HIS A 331 43.59 53.30 73.58
N ASN A 332 44.75 52.69 73.84
CA ASN A 332 45.62 52.11 72.81
C ASN A 332 46.06 53.14 71.74
N ARG A 333 46.63 54.25 72.20
CA ARG A 333 46.97 55.41 71.38
C ARG A 333 48.26 55.17 70.59
N SER A 334 49.25 54.56 71.23
CA SER A 334 50.52 54.23 70.57
C SER A 334 50.47 52.80 70.04
N THR A 335 50.58 52.64 68.72
CA THR A 335 50.38 51.35 68.04
C THR A 335 51.53 51.02 67.10
N PHE A 336 51.79 49.73 66.91
CA PHE A 336 52.71 49.20 65.91
C PHE A 336 52.06 47.99 65.24
N SER A 337 51.99 48.02 63.92
CA SER A 337 51.33 46.98 63.12
C SER A 337 52.12 46.68 61.87
N GLY A 338 52.02 45.45 61.38
CA GLY A 338 52.57 45.08 60.09
C GLY A 338 52.05 43.76 59.56
N PHE A 339 52.15 43.56 58.25
CA PHE A 339 51.67 42.34 57.58
C PHE A 339 52.43 42.08 56.27
N LEU A 340 52.44 40.82 55.86
CA LEU A 340 52.97 40.37 54.56
C LEU A 340 51.98 40.72 53.45
N LEU A 341 52.43 41.44 52.43
CA LEU A 341 51.66 41.70 51.21
C LEU A 341 51.69 40.48 50.28
N PHE A 342 52.89 39.99 49.98
CA PHE A 342 53.11 38.78 49.21
C PHE A 342 54.52 38.21 49.47
N PRO A 343 54.66 36.87 49.56
CA PRO A 343 55.97 36.23 49.56
C PRO A 343 56.65 36.39 48.20
N MET A 344 57.98 36.31 48.14
CA MET A 344 58.77 36.47 46.91
C MET A 344 59.78 35.37 46.65
#